data_AF-A0A914SE14-F1
#
_entry.id   AF-A0A914SE14-F1
#
_cell.length_a   1.000
_cell.length_b   1.000
_cell.length_c   1.000
_cell.angle_alpha   90.00
_cell.angle_beta   90.00
_cell.angle_gamma   90.00
#
_symmetry.space_group_name_H-M   'P 1'
#
loop_
_entity.id
_entity.type
_entity.pdbx_description
1 polymer ?
#
loop_
_entity_poly.entity_id
_entity_poly.type
_entity_poly.pdbx_seq_one_letter_code
_entity_poly.pdbx_strand_id
1 'polypeptide(L)'
;MANLDEREVFKKTIYAEARGEPEVGQQWVAWVIKNRAYLNRSYWGGSSIKAVCLHPNQFECWKDKSDIEINEPEAYHRISKWADAVYDAPQKDDPTGGCDHYNNPSKEKEPG
;
A
#
# COMPACT_ATOMS: atom_id res chain seq x y z
N MET A 1 16.87 -4.26 5.73
CA MET A 1 15.40 -4.20 5.94
C MET A 1 15.07 -2.80 6.42
N ALA A 2 13.93 -2.24 6.02
CA ALA A 2 13.45 -0.96 6.53
C ALA A 2 13.25 -1.04 8.06
N ASN A 3 13.85 -0.11 8.82
CA ASN A 3 13.68 0.02 10.27
C ASN A 3 12.34 0.65 10.67
N LEU A 4 11.47 0.91 9.68
CA LEU A 4 10.13 1.47 9.86
C LEU A 4 9.19 0.47 10.52
N ASP A 5 8.20 0.96 11.25
CA ASP A 5 7.12 0.11 11.74
C ASP A 5 6.18 -0.34 10.60
N GLU A 6 5.34 -1.35 10.86
CA GLU A 6 4.44 -1.89 9.83
C GLU A 6 3.40 -0.88 9.35
N ARG A 7 2.92 0.02 10.22
CA ARG A 7 1.95 1.07 9.86
C ARG A 7 2.60 2.15 9.01
N GLU A 8 3.85 2.52 9.30
CA GLU A 8 4.64 3.44 8.48
C GLU A 8 4.86 2.87 7.10
N VAL A 9 5.27 1.61 7.00
CA VAL A 9 5.42 0.91 5.70
C VAL A 9 4.09 0.90 4.96
N PHE A 10 2.98 0.61 5.62
CA PHE A 10 1.64 0.63 5.03
C PHE A 10 1.28 2.01 4.45
N LYS A 11 1.38 3.07 5.26
CA LYS A 11 1.06 4.45 4.85
C LYS A 11 1.97 4.93 3.72
N LYS A 12 3.27 4.69 3.83
CA LYS A 12 4.27 5.07 2.82
C LYS A 12 4.05 4.33 1.50
N THR A 13 3.62 3.07 1.55
CA THR A 13 3.24 2.32 0.35
C THR A 13 2.02 2.95 -0.33
N ILE A 14 0.93 3.21 0.41
CA ILE A 14 -0.26 3.85 -0.15
C ILE A 14 0.08 5.23 -0.75
N TYR A 15 0.88 6.03 -0.06
CA TYR A 15 1.33 7.32 -0.56
C TYR A 15 2.17 7.20 -1.84
N ALA A 16 3.11 6.26 -1.88
CA ALA A 16 3.96 6.08 -3.05
C ALA A 16 3.15 5.65 -4.28
N GLU A 17 2.17 4.76 -4.09
CA GLU A 17 1.40 4.16 -5.17
C GLU A 17 0.19 4.97 -5.62
N ALA A 18 -0.41 5.76 -4.72
CA ALA A 18 -1.74 6.32 -4.96
C ALA A 18 -1.93 7.78 -4.51
N ARG A 19 -0.90 8.53 -4.09
CA ARG A 19 -1.09 9.93 -3.63
C ARG A 19 -1.80 10.86 -4.62
N GLY A 20 -1.69 10.59 -5.92
CA GLY A 20 -2.35 11.33 -6.99
C GLY A 20 -3.79 10.89 -7.28
N GLU A 21 -4.24 9.78 -6.70
CA GLU A 21 -5.57 9.23 -6.93
C GLU A 21 -6.63 9.85 -6.00
N PRO A 22 -7.92 9.78 -6.36
CA PRO A 22 -9.01 10.03 -5.41
C PRO A 22 -8.91 9.13 -4.17
N GLU A 23 -9.43 9.59 -3.04
CA GLU A 23 -9.36 8.85 -1.76
C GLU A 23 -9.87 7.41 -1.87
N VAL A 24 -10.93 7.17 -2.64
CA VAL A 24 -11.46 5.81 -2.92
C VAL A 24 -10.40 4.91 -3.58
N GLY A 25 -9.64 5.43 -4.54
CA GLY A 25 -8.57 4.67 -5.20
C GLY A 25 -7.41 4.36 -4.23
N GLN A 26 -7.09 5.31 -3.35
CA GLN A 26 -6.08 5.10 -2.31
C GLN A 26 -6.52 4.02 -1.30
N GLN A 27 -7.79 4.07 -0.86
CA GLN A 27 -8.37 3.06 0.02
C GLN A 27 -8.40 1.68 -0.63
N TRP A 28 -8.64 1.59 -1.94
CA TRP A 28 -8.51 0.32 -2.68
C TRP A 28 -7.12 -0.28 -2.59
N VAL A 29 -6.06 0.52 -2.77
CA VAL A 29 -4.67 0.04 -2.60
C VAL A 29 -4.44 -0.46 -1.16
N ALA A 30 -4.95 0.27 -0.17
CA ALA A 30 -4.88 -0.11 1.23
C ALA A 30 -5.53 -1.49 1.50
N TRP A 31 -6.71 -1.73 0.93
CA TRP A 31 -7.41 -3.02 1.04
C TRP A 31 -6.72 -4.15 0.28
N VAL A 32 -6.16 -3.89 -0.91
CA VAL A 32 -5.39 -4.90 -1.66
C VAL A 32 -4.19 -5.41 -0.85
N ILE A 33 -3.46 -4.50 -0.18
CA ILE A 33 -2.35 -4.88 0.71
C ILE A 33 -2.84 -5.80 1.83
N LYS A 34 -3.94 -5.43 2.49
CA LYS A 34 -4.54 -6.25 3.55
C LYS A 34 -5.03 -7.60 3.04
N ASN A 35 -5.64 -7.64 1.86
CA ASN A 35 -6.14 -8.86 1.24
C ASN A 35 -5.00 -9.83 0.91
N ARG A 36 -3.89 -9.33 0.37
CA ARG A 36 -2.68 -10.14 0.13
C ARG A 36 -2.11 -10.71 1.43
N ALA A 37 -2.05 -9.91 2.49
CA ALA A 37 -1.60 -10.35 3.81
C ALA A 37 -2.55 -11.40 4.39
N TYR A 38 -3.86 -11.19 4.28
CA TYR A 38 -4.88 -12.12 4.73
C TYR A 38 -4.82 -13.47 4.00
N LEU A 39 -4.59 -13.45 2.68
CA LEU A 39 -4.42 -14.66 1.88
C LEU A 39 -3.15 -15.45 2.21
N ASN A 40 -2.18 -14.82 2.89
CA ASN A 40 -0.96 -15.42 3.42
C ASN A 40 -0.22 -16.30 2.40
N ARG A 41 -0.10 -15.83 1.15
CA ARG A 41 0.65 -16.56 0.12
C ARG A 41 2.10 -16.09 0.09
N SER A 42 3.02 -17.05 0.01
CA SER A 42 4.46 -16.78 0.04
C SER A 42 4.92 -15.83 -1.05
N TYR A 43 4.36 -15.94 -2.26
CA TYR A 43 4.72 -15.08 -3.40
C TYR A 43 4.24 -13.63 -3.27
N TRP A 44 3.37 -13.33 -2.30
CA TRP A 44 2.98 -11.98 -1.93
C TRP A 44 3.73 -11.46 -0.70
N GLY A 45 4.58 -12.27 -0.04
CA GLY A 45 5.25 -11.88 1.20
C GLY A 45 4.69 -12.52 2.47
N GLY A 46 3.63 -13.34 2.37
CA GLY A 46 3.05 -14.03 3.53
C GLY A 46 2.00 -13.20 4.25
N SER A 47 1.95 -13.30 5.58
CA SER A 47 0.79 -12.90 6.39
C SER A 47 0.84 -11.49 6.97
N SER A 48 1.98 -10.81 6.90
CA SER A 48 2.12 -9.47 7.48
C SER A 48 2.08 -8.39 6.40
N ILE A 49 1.48 -7.25 6.75
CA ILE A 49 1.37 -6.10 5.85
C ILE A 49 2.76 -5.60 5.45
N LYS A 50 3.69 -5.54 6.40
CA LYS A 50 5.07 -5.12 6.13
C LYS A 50 5.76 -6.08 5.17
N ALA A 51 5.56 -7.39 5.33
CA ALA A 51 6.16 -8.36 4.42
C ALA A 51 5.55 -8.26 3.03
N VAL A 52 4.24 -8.00 2.90
CA VAL A 52 3.59 -7.76 1.61
C VAL A 52 4.15 -6.52 0.91
N CYS A 53 4.23 -5.39 1.61
CA CYS A 53 4.72 -4.15 1.04
C CYS A 53 6.19 -4.25 0.59
N LEU A 54 7.03 -4.92 1.39
CA LEU A 54 8.47 -5.03 1.13
C LEU A 54 8.86 -6.26 0.29
N HIS A 55 7.90 -7.11 -0.08
CA HIS A 55 8.21 -8.28 -0.88
C HIS A 55 8.66 -7.87 -2.29
N PRO A 56 9.72 -8.52 -2.84
CA PRO A 56 10.20 -8.22 -4.17
C PRO A 56 9.08 -8.20 -5.22
N ASN A 57 9.12 -7.18 -6.09
CA ASN A 57 8.20 -6.97 -7.20
C ASN A 57 6.73 -6.70 -6.83
N GLN A 58 6.37 -6.58 -5.54
CA GLN A 58 5.01 -6.23 -5.14
C GLN A 58 4.75 -4.74 -5.28
N PHE A 59 5.72 -3.93 -4.89
CA PHE A 59 5.66 -2.48 -4.89
C PHE A 59 7.03 -1.92 -5.28
N GLU A 60 7.13 -1.37 -6.49
CA GLU A 60 8.41 -0.91 -7.03
C GLU A 60 8.98 0.28 -6.26
N CYS A 61 8.15 1.03 -5.54
CA CYS A 61 8.59 2.11 -4.69
C CYS A 61 9.65 1.68 -3.65
N TRP A 62 9.64 0.41 -3.23
CA TRP A 62 10.60 -0.15 -2.26
C TRP A 62 11.86 -0.73 -2.89
N LYS A 63 11.97 -0.77 -4.22
CA LYS A 63 13.15 -1.32 -4.90
C LYS A 63 14.40 -0.52 -4.51
N ASP A 64 15.38 -1.23 -3.95
CA ASP A 64 16.65 -0.69 -3.47
C ASP A 64 16.53 0.45 -2.43
N LYS A 65 15.37 0.55 -1.75
CA LYS A 65 15.10 1.58 -0.75
C LYS A 65 14.74 0.97 0.61
N SER A 66 15.23 1.61 1.66
CA SER A 66 14.85 1.32 3.05
C SER A 66 13.77 2.27 3.59
N ASP A 67 13.48 3.36 2.88
CA ASP A 67 12.46 4.34 3.22
C ASP A 67 11.91 5.03 1.96
N ILE A 68 10.68 5.54 2.04
CA ILE A 68 10.04 6.38 1.03
C ILE A 68 10.07 7.84 1.48
N GLU A 69 10.67 8.68 0.63
CA GLU A 69 10.68 10.13 0.81
C GLU A 69 9.28 10.73 0.59
N ILE A 70 8.88 11.60 1.52
CA ILE A 70 7.57 12.27 1.48
C ILE A 70 7.75 13.69 0.94
N ASN A 71 7.60 13.83 -0.39
CA ASN A 71 7.74 15.11 -1.08
C ASN A 71 6.46 15.97 -1.05
N GLU A 72 5.31 15.38 -0.69
CA GLU A 72 4.02 16.06 -0.52
C GLU A 72 3.45 15.78 0.89
N PRO A 73 3.94 16.48 1.93
CA PRO A 73 3.56 16.21 3.32
C PRO A 73 2.06 16.28 3.57
N GLU A 74 1.35 17.18 2.89
CA GLU A 74 -0.10 17.32 3.02
C GLU A 74 -0.86 16.11 2.47
N ALA A 75 -0.40 15.54 1.35
CA ALA A 75 -1.00 14.32 0.80
C ALA A 75 -0.76 13.13 1.73
N TYR A 76 0.47 12.99 2.23
CA TYR A 76 0.80 11.96 3.22
C TYR A 76 -0.01 12.11 4.52
N HIS A 77 -0.20 13.34 5.00
CA HIS A 77 -1.01 13.61 6.17
C HIS A 77 -2.48 13.23 5.95
N ARG A 78 -3.07 13.56 4.79
CA ARG A 78 -4.44 13.14 4.44
C ARG A 78 -4.57 11.62 4.39
N ILE A 79 -3.65 10.92 3.75
CA ILE A 79 -3.62 9.45 3.69
C ILE A 79 -3.52 8.87 5.09
N SER A 80 -2.62 9.40 5.92
CA SER A 80 -2.39 8.91 7.28
C SER A 80 -3.64 8.98 8.17
N LYS A 81 -4.52 9.98 7.98
CA LYS A 81 -5.75 10.15 8.78
C LYS A 81 -6.72 8.98 8.66
N TRP A 82 -6.88 8.43 7.45
CA TRP A 82 -7.81 7.33 7.21
C TRP A 82 -7.11 5.96 7.13
N ALA A 83 -5.83 5.92 6.76
CA ALA A 83 -5.09 4.68 6.59
C ALA A 83 -4.99 3.87 7.90
N ASP A 84 -4.85 4.52 9.06
CA ASP A 84 -4.88 3.82 10.35
C ASP A 84 -6.23 3.13 10.59
N ALA A 85 -7.35 3.79 10.23
CA ALA A 85 -8.67 3.19 10.37
C ALA A 85 -8.82 1.96 9.45
N VAL A 86 -8.30 2.02 8.23
CA VAL A 86 -8.30 0.85 7.32
C VAL A 86 -7.39 -0.25 7.85
N TYR A 87 -6.21 0.09 8.38
CA TYR A 87 -5.29 -0.87 8.99
C TYR A 87 -5.96 -1.65 10.13
N ASP A 88 -6.66 -0.93 11.02
CA ASP A 88 -7.34 -1.51 12.19
C ASP A 88 -8.69 -2.18 11.85
N ALA A 89 -9.26 -1.90 10.69
CA ALA A 89 -10.51 -2.51 10.26
C ALA A 89 -10.36 -4.05 10.13
N PRO A 90 -11.34 -4.83 10.61
CA PRO A 90 -11.31 -6.28 10.42
C PRO A 90 -11.51 -6.64 8.94
N GLN A 91 -10.98 -7.79 8.53
CA GLN A 91 -11.05 -8.25 7.13
C GLN A 91 -12.48 -8.34 6.57
N LYS A 92 -13.47 -8.62 7.42
CA LYS A 92 -14.90 -8.71 7.05
C LYS A 92 -15.48 -7.38 6.52
N ASP A 93 -14.81 -6.26 6.80
CA ASP A 93 -15.25 -4.92 6.39
C ASP A 93 -14.63 -4.51 5.04
N ASP A 94 -13.93 -5.42 4.34
CA ASP A 94 -13.32 -5.16 3.04
C ASP A 94 -14.38 -4.81 1.96
N PRO A 95 -14.41 -3.56 1.47
CA PRO A 95 -15.38 -3.12 0.47
C PRO A 95 -15.01 -3.56 -0.95
N THR A 96 -13.81 -4.12 -1.16
CA THR A 96 -13.31 -4.52 -2.49
C THR A 96 -13.75 -5.93 -2.90
N GLY A 97 -14.37 -6.68 -1.98
CA GLY A 97 -14.78 -8.06 -2.23
C GLY A 97 -13.61 -9.03 -2.36
N GLY A 98 -12.49 -8.76 -1.69
CA GLY A 98 -11.30 -9.60 -1.74
C GLY A 98 -10.37 -9.30 -2.92
N CYS A 99 -10.43 -8.10 -3.51
CA CYS A 99 -9.56 -7.73 -4.61
C CYS A 99 -8.08 -7.77 -4.18
N ASP A 100 -7.24 -8.48 -4.92
CA ASP A 100 -5.81 -8.68 -4.64
C ASP A 100 -4.89 -8.05 -5.71
N HIS A 101 -5.47 -7.36 -6.69
CA HIS A 101 -4.76 -6.64 -7.75
C HIS A 101 -5.18 -5.17 -7.76
N TYR A 102 -4.21 -4.26 -7.90
CA TYR A 102 -4.46 -2.85 -8.17
C TYR A 102 -3.75 -2.48 -9.46
N ASN A 103 -4.34 -1.59 -10.24
CA ASN A 103 -3.63 -0.98 -11.37
C ASN A 103 -2.82 0.19 -10.80
N ASN A 104 -1.52 0.26 -11.10
CA ASN A 104 -0.71 1.43 -10.75
C ASN A 104 -0.74 2.41 -11.93
N PRO A 105 -1.61 3.44 -11.93
CA PRO A 105 -1.74 4.37 -13.05
C PRO A 105 -0.47 5.18 -13.29
N SER A 106 0.44 5.27 -12.32
CA SER A 106 1.77 5.88 -12.49
C SER A 106 2.61 5.19 -13.58
N LYS A 107 2.26 3.94 -13.95
CA LYS A 107 2.90 3.19 -15.04
C LYS A 107 2.19 3.32 -16.40
N GLU A 108 1.01 3.91 -16.45
CA GLU A 108 0.24 4.04 -17.71
C GLU A 108 0.48 5.37 -18.44
N LYS A 109 1.29 6.27 -17.89
CA LYS A 109 1.73 7.50 -18.57
C LYS A 109 3.22 7.49 -18.91
N GLU A 110 3.60 6.61 -19.84
CA GLU A 110 4.59 6.95 -20.88
C GLU A 110 4.13 6.40 -22.23
N PRO A 111 3.31 7.13 -23.01
CA PRO A 111 3.54 7.18 -24.44
C PRO A 111 4.78 8.05 -24.68
N GLY A 112 5.77 7.50 -25.40
CA GLY A 112 6.95 8.24 -25.84
C GLY A 112 6.66 9.41 -26.78
#